data_AF-A0A932GYS0-F1
#
_entry.id   AF-A0A932GYS0-F1
#
_cell.length_a   1.000
_cell.length_b   1.000
_cell.length_c   1.000
_cell.angle_alpha   90.00
_cell.angle_beta   90.00
_cell.angle_gamma   90.00
#
_symmetry.space_group_name_H-M   'P 1'
#
loop_
_entity.id
_entity.type
_entity.pdbx_description
1 polymer ?
#
loop_
_entity_poly.entity_id
_entity_poly.type
_entity_poly.pdbx_seq_one_letter_code
_entity_poly.pdbx_strand_id
1 'polypeptide(L)'
;MRPLDAGCLKTTKWGLAVGLLARAQDLESCKQTFQTEIARKCKARLEKNRSRLFTFLDYDGVPWNNNNAEHAIKAIALLRRDFSGLSTEKGIREYSILLSICETCKCKGVSFLEFLQSGERDIDVFAEFKWGHARRADASVARLERPLTATACRQK
;
A
#
# COMPACT_ATOMS: atom_id res chain seq x y z
N MET A 1 14.76 0.28 -4.83
CA MET A 1 13.90 -0.41 -3.85
C MET A 1 13.48 -1.72 -4.50
N ARG A 2 13.80 -2.87 -3.89
CA ARG A 2 13.63 -4.22 -4.48
C ARG A 2 12.18 -4.51 -4.88
N PRO A 3 11.95 -5.46 -5.83
CA PRO A 3 10.60 -5.87 -6.19
C PRO A 3 9.85 -6.33 -4.94
N LEU A 4 8.57 -5.99 -4.89
CA LEU A 4 7.67 -6.51 -3.88
C LEU A 4 7.45 -7.99 -4.16
N ASP A 5 8.31 -8.82 -3.58
CA ASP A 5 8.06 -10.23 -3.23
C ASP A 5 6.98 -10.31 -2.12
N ALA A 6 5.99 -9.41 -2.15
CA ALA A 6 4.97 -9.26 -1.12
C ALA A 6 3.74 -10.15 -1.35
N GLY A 7 3.84 -11.09 -2.30
CA GLY A 7 2.75 -12.00 -2.64
C GLY A 7 2.63 -13.25 -1.76
N CYS A 8 3.53 -13.51 -0.80
CA CYS A 8 3.49 -14.83 -0.13
C CYS A 8 3.96 -14.92 1.34
N LEU A 9 4.38 -13.85 2.03
CA LEU A 9 4.97 -13.98 3.37
C LEU A 9 4.37 -13.10 4.48
N LYS A 10 3.22 -12.47 4.25
CA LYS A 10 2.53 -11.70 5.32
C LYS A 10 1.26 -12.37 5.85
N THR A 11 0.64 -13.30 5.13
CA THR A 11 -0.63 -13.91 5.56
C THR A 11 -0.49 -14.87 6.75
N THR A 12 0.68 -15.48 6.98
CA THR A 12 0.87 -16.42 8.10
C THR A 12 1.15 -15.74 9.45
N LYS A 13 1.78 -14.55 9.46
CA LYS A 13 1.99 -13.78 10.70
C LYS A 13 0.73 -13.03 11.14
N TRP A 14 -0.07 -12.56 10.19
CA TRP A 14 -1.38 -11.96 10.47
C TRP A 14 -2.46 -13.02 10.71
N GLY A 15 -2.41 -14.18 10.06
CA GLY A 15 -3.33 -15.30 10.34
C GLY A 15 -3.19 -15.83 11.78
N LEU A 16 -1.96 -15.88 12.32
CA LEU A 16 -1.73 -16.15 13.75
C LEU A 16 -2.21 -14.99 14.64
N ALA A 17 -2.07 -13.73 14.21
CA ALA A 17 -2.56 -12.57 14.95
C ALA A 17 -4.10 -12.46 14.95
N VAL A 18 -4.76 -12.84 13.85
CA VAL A 18 -6.22 -12.94 13.70
C VAL A 18 -6.74 -14.16 14.47
N GLY A 19 -6.00 -15.27 14.49
CA GLY A 19 -6.23 -16.39 15.41
C GLY A 19 -6.09 -15.99 16.89
N LEU A 20 -5.14 -15.12 17.22
CA LEU A 20 -5.02 -14.50 18.54
C LEU A 20 -6.16 -13.52 18.85
N LEU A 21 -6.69 -12.82 17.84
CA LEU A 21 -7.83 -11.90 17.95
C LEU A 21 -9.16 -12.65 18.07
N ALA A 22 -9.29 -13.83 17.47
CA ALA A 22 -10.41 -14.74 17.68
C ALA A 22 -10.34 -15.39 19.08
N ARG A 23 -9.13 -15.70 19.58
CA ARG A 23 -8.91 -16.03 21.01
C ARG A 23 -9.16 -14.82 21.94
N ALA A 24 -9.07 -13.58 21.44
CA ALA A 24 -9.50 -12.38 22.16
C ALA A 24 -11.04 -12.21 22.24
N GLN A 25 -11.82 -13.27 22.00
CA GLN A 25 -13.05 -13.49 22.79
C GLN A 25 -12.76 -13.53 24.31
N ASP A 26 -11.50 -13.69 24.73
CA ASP A 26 -10.99 -13.40 26.09
C ASP A 26 -11.15 -11.92 26.53
N LEU A 27 -11.64 -11.02 25.67
CA LEU A 27 -12.09 -9.66 26.05
C LEU A 27 -13.38 -9.66 26.91
N GLU A 28 -13.76 -10.79 27.48
CA GLU A 28 -14.65 -10.85 28.65
C GLU A 28 -13.99 -10.17 29.89
N SER A 29 -12.67 -9.94 29.87
CA SER A 29 -11.88 -9.47 31.03
C SER A 29 -11.78 -7.94 31.21
N CYS A 30 -12.35 -7.12 30.32
CA CYS A 30 -12.40 -5.66 30.49
C CYS A 30 -13.84 -5.17 30.72
N LYS A 31 -14.53 -5.73 31.71
CA LYS A 31 -15.76 -5.16 32.30
C LYS A 31 -15.47 -3.91 33.14
N GLN A 32 -14.49 -3.09 32.76
CA GLN A 32 -14.31 -1.79 33.39
C GLN A 32 -15.41 -0.85 32.89
N THR A 33 -16.34 -0.53 33.78
CA THR A 33 -17.29 0.56 33.58
C THR A 33 -16.53 1.84 33.31
N PHE A 34 -16.60 2.33 32.07
CA PHE A 34 -16.05 3.63 31.69
C PHE A 34 -16.73 4.72 32.52
N GLN A 35 -16.09 5.17 33.59
CA GLN A 35 -16.69 6.07 34.58
C GLN A 35 -16.88 7.50 34.02
N THR A 36 -16.09 7.89 33.02
CA THR A 36 -16.15 9.23 32.44
C THR A 36 -17.09 9.28 31.24
N GLU A 37 -17.89 10.34 31.15
CA GLU A 37 -18.83 10.56 30.04
C GLU A 37 -18.14 10.56 28.66
N ILE A 38 -16.92 11.08 28.58
CA ILE A 38 -16.11 11.08 27.35
C ILE A 38 -15.80 9.65 26.90
N ALA A 39 -15.39 8.80 27.84
CA ALA A 39 -15.03 7.41 27.54
C ALA A 39 -16.26 6.61 27.09
N ARG A 40 -17.42 6.84 27.72
CA ARG A 40 -18.71 6.26 27.29
C ARG A 40 -19.09 6.69 25.87
N LYS A 41 -18.95 7.99 25.55
CA LYS A 41 -19.20 8.51 24.19
C LYS A 41 -18.22 7.95 23.16
N CYS A 42 -16.93 7.84 23.50
CA CYS A 42 -15.94 7.22 22.64
C CYS A 42 -16.26 5.74 22.36
N LYS A 43 -16.61 4.96 23.39
CA LYS A 43 -17.06 3.57 23.24
C LYS A 43 -18.26 3.48 22.30
N ALA A 44 -19.31 4.26 22.54
CA ALA A 44 -20.51 4.25 21.71
C ALA A 44 -20.21 4.60 20.24
N ARG A 45 -19.29 5.54 19.99
CA ARG A 45 -18.84 5.87 18.63
C ARG A 45 -18.05 4.75 17.97
N LEU A 46 -17.18 4.06 18.71
CA LEU A 46 -16.42 2.92 18.22
C LEU A 46 -17.33 1.73 17.90
N GLU A 47 -18.26 1.40 18.79
CA GLU A 47 -19.23 0.32 18.58
C GLU A 47 -20.13 0.62 17.38
N LYS A 48 -20.65 1.85 17.27
CA LYS A 48 -21.48 2.29 16.14
C LYS A 48 -20.75 2.20 14.79
N ASN A 49 -19.44 2.47 14.77
CA ASN A 49 -18.64 2.46 13.54
C ASN A 49 -17.79 1.19 13.38
N ARG A 50 -18.00 0.16 14.22
CA ARG A 50 -17.15 -1.03 14.27
C ARG A 50 -16.98 -1.67 12.89
N SER A 51 -18.09 -1.89 12.18
CA SER A 51 -18.08 -2.50 10.85
C SER A 51 -17.25 -1.71 9.83
N ARG A 52 -17.24 -0.38 9.94
CA ARG A 52 -16.51 0.52 9.03
C ARG A 52 -15.02 0.66 9.39
N LEU A 53 -14.69 0.61 10.68
CA LEU A 53 -13.30 0.74 11.15
C LEU A 53 -12.48 -0.51 10.84
N PHE A 54 -13.11 -1.68 10.84
CA PHE A 54 -12.43 -2.97 10.64
C PHE A 54 -12.63 -3.56 9.24
N THR A 55 -13.22 -2.82 8.30
CA THR A 55 -13.45 -3.28 6.93
C THR A 55 -12.15 -3.73 6.24
N PHE A 56 -11.01 -3.13 6.57
CA PHE A 56 -9.71 -3.52 6.01
C PHE A 56 -9.29 -4.97 6.37
N LEU A 57 -9.88 -5.58 7.40
CA LEU A 57 -9.63 -6.98 7.74
C LEU A 57 -10.27 -7.95 6.75
N ASP A 58 -11.31 -7.49 6.04
CA ASP A 58 -12.04 -8.30 5.05
C ASP A 58 -11.38 -8.26 3.66
N TYR A 59 -10.38 -7.39 3.44
CA TYR A 59 -9.72 -7.18 2.15
C TYR A 59 -8.21 -7.36 2.23
N ASP A 60 -7.68 -8.28 1.43
CA ASP A 60 -6.24 -8.44 1.27
C ASP A 60 -5.60 -7.25 0.56
N GLY A 61 -4.37 -6.92 0.95
CA GLY A 61 -3.58 -5.83 0.32
C GLY A 61 -3.88 -4.42 0.84
N VAL A 62 -4.85 -4.25 1.73
CA VAL A 62 -5.13 -2.95 2.37
C VAL A 62 -4.26 -2.77 3.62
N PRO A 63 -3.47 -1.69 3.72
CA PRO A 63 -2.70 -1.42 4.93
C PRO A 63 -3.64 -1.09 6.11
N TRP A 64 -3.31 -1.59 7.30
CA TRP A 64 -4.05 -1.28 8.54
C TRP A 64 -3.89 0.18 8.99
N ASN A 65 -2.92 0.92 8.44
CA ASN A 65 -2.64 2.31 8.77
C ASN A 65 -3.08 3.27 7.66
N ASN A 66 -3.35 4.51 8.04
CA ASN A 66 -3.83 5.56 7.13
C ASN A 66 -2.69 6.40 6.51
N ASN A 67 -1.45 5.91 6.53
CA ASN A 67 -0.29 6.69 6.09
C ASN A 67 -0.44 7.14 4.63
N ASN A 68 -1.02 6.28 3.78
CA ASN A 68 -1.24 6.60 2.36
C ASN A 68 -2.14 7.82 2.18
N ALA A 69 -3.25 7.91 2.92
CA ALA A 69 -4.14 9.07 2.81
C ALA A 69 -3.50 10.32 3.42
N GLU A 70 -2.76 10.19 4.53
CA GLU A 70 -2.03 11.32 5.10
C GLU A 70 -0.99 11.89 4.11
N HIS A 71 -0.22 11.02 3.46
CA HIS A 71 0.75 11.43 2.44
C HIS A 71 0.07 12.15 1.28
N ALA A 72 -1.05 11.63 0.78
CA ALA A 72 -1.80 12.27 -0.30
C ALA A 72 -2.30 13.68 0.08
N ILE A 73 -2.83 13.85 1.30
CA ILE A 73 -3.31 15.16 1.78
C ILE A 73 -2.15 16.13 2.05
N LYS A 74 -1.02 15.63 2.57
CA LYS A 74 0.19 16.43 2.84
C LYS A 74 0.69 17.12 1.57
N ALA A 75 0.64 16.45 0.42
CA ALA A 75 1.06 17.05 -0.85
C ALA A 75 0.24 18.31 -1.22
N ILE A 76 -1.08 18.28 -1.03
CA ILE A 76 -1.96 19.44 -1.25
C ILE A 76 -1.74 20.53 -0.18
N ALA A 77 -1.45 20.15 1.06
CA ALA A 77 -1.15 21.11 2.12
C ALA A 77 0.16 21.88 1.84
N LEU A 78 1.20 21.19 1.37
CA LEU A 78 2.46 21.80 0.95
C LEU A 78 2.25 22.76 -0.21
N LEU A 79 1.48 22.34 -1.21
CA LEU A 79 1.13 23.19 -2.34
C LEU A 79 0.49 24.51 -1.91
N ARG A 80 -0.51 24.45 -1.03
CA ARG A 80 -1.20 25.65 -0.53
C ARG A 80 -0.27 26.59 0.22
N ARG A 81 0.68 26.03 0.98
CA ARG A 81 1.68 26.81 1.69
C ARG A 81 2.59 27.57 0.72
N ASP A 82 3.01 26.91 -0.36
CA ASP A 82 3.99 27.47 -1.28
C ASP A 82 3.36 28.49 -2.25
N PHE A 83 2.09 28.30 -2.65
CA PHE A 83 1.39 29.20 -3.58
C PHE A 83 0.94 30.54 -2.98
N SER A 84 0.97 30.71 -1.65
CA SER A 84 0.75 32.00 -0.94
C SER A 84 -0.41 32.87 -1.47
N GLY A 85 -1.49 32.26 -1.99
CA GLY A 85 -2.67 32.97 -2.52
C GLY A 85 -2.59 33.46 -3.98
N LEU A 86 -1.52 33.17 -4.72
CA LEU A 86 -1.33 33.62 -6.11
C LEU A 86 -1.93 32.68 -7.16
N SER A 87 -2.63 31.63 -6.74
CA SER A 87 -3.16 30.59 -7.62
C SER A 87 -4.57 30.92 -8.12
N THR A 88 -4.77 30.88 -9.44
CA THR A 88 -6.10 30.95 -10.06
C THR A 88 -6.86 29.63 -9.88
N GLU A 89 -8.20 29.67 -9.90
CA GLU A 89 -9.02 28.44 -9.80
C GLU A 89 -8.62 27.41 -10.87
N LYS A 90 -8.39 27.87 -12.10
CA LYS A 90 -7.91 27.03 -13.20
C LYS A 90 -6.57 26.37 -12.88
N GLY A 91 -5.60 27.12 -12.38
CA GLY A 91 -4.28 26.58 -12.02
C GLY A 91 -4.35 25.55 -10.90
N ILE A 92 -5.18 25.77 -9.88
CA ILE A 92 -5.41 24.79 -8.80
C ILE A 92 -6.03 23.51 -9.36
N ARG A 93 -7.01 23.64 -10.27
CA ARG A 93 -7.68 22.49 -10.89
C ARG A 93 -6.71 21.65 -11.73
N GLU A 94 -5.93 22.29 -12.60
CA GLU A 94 -4.93 21.61 -13.43
C GLU A 94 -3.84 20.94 -12.59
N TYR A 95 -3.36 21.64 -11.55
CA TYR A 95 -2.39 21.06 -10.63
C TYR A 95 -2.96 19.88 -9.84
N SER A 96 -4.22 19.96 -9.41
CA SER A 96 -4.88 18.87 -8.67
C SER A 96 -4.98 17.59 -9.52
N ILE A 97 -5.20 17.74 -10.83
CA ILE A 97 -5.18 16.61 -11.78
C ILE A 97 -3.77 16.02 -11.89
N LEU A 98 -2.75 16.86 -12.09
CA LEU A 98 -1.36 16.39 -12.15
C LEU A 98 -0.92 15.71 -10.86
N LEU A 99 -1.32 16.26 -9.71
CA LEU A 99 -0.99 15.73 -8.40
C LEU A 99 -1.67 14.39 -8.15
N SER A 100 -2.94 14.22 -8.53
CA SER A 100 -3.63 12.93 -8.36
C SER A 100 -2.97 11.82 -9.17
N ILE A 101 -2.53 12.12 -10.40
CA ILE A 101 -1.76 11.20 -11.24
C ILE A 101 -0.42 10.86 -10.56
N CYS A 102 0.31 11.88 -10.11
CA CYS A 102 1.60 11.70 -9.44
C CYS A 102 1.50 10.84 -8.17
N GLU A 103 0.52 11.12 -7.29
CA GLU A 103 0.30 10.33 -6.09
C GLU A 103 -0.15 8.89 -6.43
N THR A 104 -0.95 8.70 -7.48
CA THR A 104 -1.32 7.35 -7.96
C THR A 104 -0.09 6.58 -8.45
N CYS A 105 0.79 7.23 -9.21
CA CYS A 105 2.05 6.63 -9.65
C CYS A 105 2.93 6.23 -8.45
N LYS A 106 3.05 7.09 -7.43
CA LYS A 106 3.78 6.79 -6.19
C LYS A 106 3.18 5.60 -5.44
N CYS A 107 1.85 5.56 -5.28
CA CYS A 107 1.15 4.44 -4.65
C CYS A 107 1.39 3.11 -5.38
N LYS A 108 1.49 3.15 -6.70
CA LYS A 108 1.77 1.99 -7.56
C LYS A 108 3.27 1.71 -7.76
N GLY A 109 4.16 2.52 -7.19
CA GLY A 109 5.60 2.35 -7.31
C GLY A 109 6.16 2.55 -8.73
N VAL A 110 5.48 3.33 -9.57
CA VAL A 110 5.93 3.67 -10.93
C VAL A 110 6.42 5.11 -10.99
N SER A 111 7.39 5.37 -11.88
CA SER A 111 7.91 6.72 -12.08
C SER A 111 6.89 7.59 -12.82
N PHE A 112 6.52 8.72 -12.21
CA PHE A 112 5.60 9.69 -12.81
C PHE A 112 6.10 10.22 -14.15
N LEU A 113 7.39 10.57 -14.25
CA LEU A 113 7.95 11.11 -15.49
C LEU A 113 8.01 10.07 -16.61
N GLU A 114 8.36 8.82 -16.28
CA GLU A 114 8.36 7.74 -17.28
C GLU A 114 6.94 7.45 -17.77
N PHE A 115 5.94 7.49 -16.88
CA PHE A 115 4.54 7.35 -17.27
C PHE A 115 4.13 8.45 -18.25
N LEU A 116 4.42 9.72 -17.94
CA LEU A 116 4.11 10.83 -18.85
C LEU A 116 4.84 10.73 -20.20
N GLN A 117 6.09 10.28 -20.20
CA GLN A 117 6.87 10.09 -21.44
C GLN A 117 6.39 8.91 -22.29
N SER A 118 5.77 7.90 -21.66
CA SER A 118 5.29 6.71 -22.37
C SER A 118 4.12 6.98 -23.31
N GLY A 119 3.37 8.08 -23.10
CA GLY A 119 2.14 8.37 -23.82
C GLY A 119 0.95 7.47 -23.46
N GLU A 120 1.15 6.52 -22.54
CA GLU A 120 0.12 5.62 -22.03
C GLU A 120 -0.92 6.41 -21.23
N ARG A 121 -2.19 6.03 -21.35
CA ARG A 121 -3.29 6.72 -20.66
C ARG A 121 -3.72 5.98 -19.39
N ASP A 122 -3.36 4.72 -19.28
CA ASP A 122 -3.68 3.86 -18.16
C ASP A 122 -2.43 3.53 -17.33
N ILE A 123 -2.45 3.96 -16.06
CA ILE A 123 -1.35 3.76 -15.12
C ILE A 123 -1.20 2.27 -14.76
N ASP A 124 -2.30 1.51 -14.69
CA ASP A 124 -2.26 0.07 -14.41
C ASP A 124 -1.60 -0.70 -15.56
N VAL A 125 -1.98 -0.39 -16.80
CA VAL A 125 -1.36 -0.96 -17.99
C VAL A 125 0.14 -0.66 -18.02
N PHE A 126 0.52 0.60 -17.76
CA PHE A 126 1.93 1.00 -17.69
C PHE A 126 2.71 0.26 -16.58
N ALA A 127 2.10 0.11 -15.39
CA ALA A 127 2.71 -0.60 -14.26
C ALA A 127 2.94 -2.09 -14.58
N GLU A 128 1.96 -2.76 -15.19
CA GLU A 128 2.08 -4.15 -15.61
C GLU A 128 3.18 -4.35 -16.65
N PHE A 129 3.32 -3.44 -17.63
CA PHE A 129 4.42 -3.49 -18.59
C PHE A 129 5.80 -3.36 -17.93
N LYS A 130 5.95 -2.46 -16.96
CA LYS A 130 7.20 -2.26 -16.21
C LYS A 130 7.54 -3.48 -15.35
N TRP A 131 6.57 -4.02 -14.62
CA TRP A 131 6.77 -5.21 -13.80
C TRP A 131 6.97 -6.48 -14.63
N GLY A 132 6.34 -6.58 -15.81
CA GLY A 132 6.60 -7.66 -16.76
C GLY A 132 8.04 -7.67 -17.29
N HIS A 133 8.61 -6.49 -17.58
CA HIS A 133 10.02 -6.38 -17.99
C HIS A 133 10.98 -6.68 -16.83
N ALA A 134 10.71 -6.15 -15.63
CA ALA A 134 11.54 -6.44 -14.46
C ALA A 134 11.57 -7.95 -14.14
N ARG A 135 10.41 -8.64 -14.18
CA ARG A 135 10.32 -10.09 -13.99
C ARG A 135 11.07 -10.88 -15.08
N ARG A 136 10.99 -10.46 -16.35
CA ARG A 136 11.75 -11.09 -17.44
C ARG A 136 13.25 -10.90 -17.28
N ALA A 137 13.69 -9.71 -16.88
CA ALA A 137 15.09 -9.42 -16.62
C ALA A 137 15.64 -10.27 -15.46
N ASP A 138 14.90 -10.37 -14.36
CA ASP A 138 15.24 -11.20 -13.19
C ASP A 138 15.30 -12.70 -13.55
N ALA A 139 14.35 -13.19 -14.36
CA ALA A 139 14.36 -14.57 -14.85
C ALA A 139 15.54 -14.88 -15.80
N SER A 140 16.01 -13.91 -16.59
CA SER A 140 17.22 -14.07 -17.41
C SER A 140 18.51 -14.03 -16.58
N VAL A 141 18.56 -13.22 -15.51
CA VAL A 141 19.69 -13.21 -14.57
C VAL A 141 19.75 -14.54 -13.80
N ALA A 142 18.63 -15.04 -13.30
CA ALA A 142 18.55 -16.35 -12.64
C ALA A 142 18.92 -17.53 -13.56
N ARG A 143 18.81 -17.39 -14.88
CA ARG A 143 19.22 -18.41 -15.87
C ARG A 143 20.75 -18.43 -16.07
N LEU A 144 21.42 -17.29 -15.96
CA LEU A 144 22.88 -17.17 -16.09
C LEU A 144 23.63 -17.62 -14.83
N GLU A 145 22.97 -17.58 -13.67
CA GLU A 145 23.50 -18.04 -12.38
C GLU A 145 23.33 -19.56 -12.15
N ARG A 146 22.98 -20.36 -13.18
CA ARG A 146 22.97 -21.83 -13.03
C ARG A 146 24.42 -22.33 -12.87
N PRO A 147 24.78 -22.97 -11.75
CA PRO A 147 26.13 -23.50 -11.60
C PRO A 147 26.36 -24.62 -12.63
N LEU A 148 27.49 -24.57 -13.32
CA LEU A 148 28.02 -25.67 -14.12
C LEU A 148 28.40 -26.81 -13.17
N THR A 149 27.42 -27.59 -12.70
CA THR A 149 27.73 -28.82 -11.95
C THR A 149 28.14 -29.91 -12.93
N ALA A 150 29.47 -30.04 -13.02
CA ALA A 150 30.23 -31.27 -13.14
C ALA A 150 29.74 -32.30 -14.17
N THR A 151 30.46 -32.30 -15.29
CA THR A 151 30.67 -33.43 -16.20
C THR A 151 30.72 -34.76 -15.45
N ALA A 152 29.89 -35.70 -15.90
CA ALA A 152 29.83 -37.07 -15.43
C ALA A 152 31.23 -37.73 -15.44
N CYS A 153 31.74 -38.11 -14.26
CA CYS A 153 32.82 -39.07 -14.17
C CYS A 153 32.21 -40.48 -14.26
N ARG A 154 32.22 -41.00 -15.49
CA ARG A 154 31.99 -42.40 -15.84
C ARG A 154 33.30 -43.17 -15.59
N GLN A 155 33.19 -44.47 -15.33
CA GLN A 155 34.26 -45.50 -15.18
C GLN A 155 34.69 -45.71 -13.71
N LYS A 156 34.75 -46.92 -13.15
CA LYS A 156 34.70 -48.31 -13.67
C LYS A 156 34.22 -49.22 -12.54
#